data_AF-A0A2G9MMI0-F1
#
_entry.id   AF-A0A2G9MMI0-F1
#
_cell.length_a   1.000
_cell.length_b   1.000
_cell.length_c   1.000
_cell.angle_alpha   90.00
_cell.angle_beta   90.00
_cell.angle_gamma   90.00
#
_symmetry.space_group_name_H-M   'P 1'
#
loop_
_entity.id
_entity.type
_entity.pdbx_description
1 polymer ?
#
loop_
_entity_poly.entity_id
_entity_poly.type
_entity_poly.pdbx_seq_one_letter_code
_entity_poly.pdbx_strand_id
1 'polypeptide(L)'
;GKLLYVGEYGLGKTTLSETISSLIYLLPRKIYNSSSIKGNPEIANDQVIGRPNLGELNQGKEKVIWSEFVLSRPKIVDEINRIPSNKQNLLLTGMQTDRWSYLNSTLEVEDCPWFATRNYSDAGNTGIIPPLLDRFELAVESKSPGLNNFRSMRYHKSISLDSKDLEDAYYDLLSRQHLTKKEFNEELGQIKRAYKSITESKTGLELFTERDLNQINEEVKSIEFDQDSNFLFDVIISELGSCQLFGQKRTNQDCPTDCHFSNYACNVVQNDFSTRTVLTIDKYSKMLAWIEGKKRVEKTHLKRIAPFALWHKIKVKEEYLQEISEQKREDALEVEATKKIIDEIEKRQHKLIPKQKEVVQNIISENVQRAIDVSKRMDHPVFKEYLK
;
A
#
# COMPACT_ATOMS: atom_id res chain seq x y z
N GLY A 1 1.04 5.33 -4.54
CA GLY A 1 0.86 4.48 -3.35
C GLY A 1 0.34 3.12 -3.76
N LYS A 2 0.61 2.06 -3.00
CA LYS A 2 0.40 0.66 -3.45
C LYS A 2 -0.45 -0.10 -2.44
N LEU A 3 -1.66 -0.50 -2.84
CA LEU A 3 -2.69 -1.07 -1.96
C LEU A 3 -3.06 -2.50 -2.38
N LEU A 4 -3.13 -3.39 -1.40
CA LEU A 4 -3.61 -4.76 -1.56
C LEU A 4 -4.96 -4.94 -0.84
N TYR A 5 -6.01 -5.24 -1.59
CA TYR A 5 -7.31 -5.65 -1.04
C TYR A 5 -7.34 -7.15 -0.79
N VAL A 6 -7.78 -7.56 0.38
CA VAL A 6 -7.89 -8.97 0.80
C VAL A 6 -9.31 -9.25 1.22
N GLY A 7 -9.93 -10.33 0.75
CA GLY A 7 -11.27 -10.67 1.23
C GLY A 7 -11.97 -11.67 0.32
N GLU A 8 -13.17 -12.07 0.70
CA GLU A 8 -13.98 -13.02 -0.06
C GLU A 8 -14.39 -12.54 -1.46
N TYR A 9 -14.82 -13.50 -2.27
CA TYR A 9 -15.38 -13.27 -3.60
C TYR A 9 -16.59 -12.31 -3.56
N GLY A 10 -16.72 -11.48 -4.59
CA GLY A 10 -17.91 -10.64 -4.77
C GLY A 10 -18.04 -9.43 -3.84
N LEU A 11 -17.03 -9.12 -3.01
CA LEU A 11 -17.05 -7.97 -2.10
C LEU A 11 -16.64 -6.63 -2.75
N GLY A 12 -16.71 -6.52 -4.08
CA GLY A 12 -16.50 -5.25 -4.79
C GLY A 12 -15.06 -4.70 -4.76
N LYS A 13 -14.04 -5.52 -4.46
CA LYS A 13 -12.62 -5.10 -4.36
C LYS A 13 -12.12 -4.40 -5.64
N THR A 14 -12.32 -5.04 -6.78
CA THR A 14 -11.92 -4.53 -8.11
C THR A 14 -12.74 -3.32 -8.49
N THR A 15 -14.07 -3.39 -8.32
CA THR A 15 -15.00 -2.30 -8.58
C THR A 15 -14.63 -1.03 -7.80
N LEU A 16 -14.22 -1.16 -6.54
CA LEU A 16 -13.77 -0.03 -5.72
C LEU A 16 -12.50 0.60 -6.29
N SER A 17 -11.53 -0.23 -6.71
CA SER A 17 -10.29 0.22 -7.34
C SER A 17 -10.58 0.99 -8.63
N GLU A 18 -11.43 0.46 -9.50
CA GLU A 18 -11.85 1.13 -10.75
C GLU A 18 -12.59 2.44 -10.48
N THR A 19 -13.48 2.45 -9.48
CA THR A 19 -14.30 3.61 -9.12
C THR A 19 -13.44 4.75 -8.59
N ILE A 20 -12.55 4.47 -7.61
CA ILE A 20 -11.62 5.48 -7.09
C ILE A 20 -10.70 5.97 -8.20
N SER A 21 -10.21 5.07 -9.06
CA SER A 21 -9.37 5.45 -10.20
C SER A 21 -10.11 6.42 -11.11
N SER A 22 -11.37 6.14 -11.43
CA SER A 22 -12.20 7.00 -12.26
C SER A 22 -12.40 8.40 -11.68
N LEU A 23 -12.68 8.49 -10.37
CA LEU A 23 -12.92 9.77 -9.70
C LEU A 23 -11.64 10.60 -9.55
N ILE A 24 -10.48 9.96 -9.35
CA ILE A 24 -9.20 10.66 -9.08
C ILE A 24 -8.45 10.98 -10.39
N TYR A 25 -8.45 10.06 -11.36
CA TYR A 25 -7.71 10.21 -12.62
C TYR A 25 -8.57 10.70 -13.78
N LEU A 26 -9.86 10.94 -13.51
CA LEU A 26 -10.80 11.63 -14.38
C LEU A 26 -10.98 10.96 -15.75
N LEU A 27 -11.06 9.64 -15.76
CA LEU A 27 -11.42 8.87 -16.96
C LEU A 27 -12.61 7.94 -16.66
N PRO A 28 -13.42 7.60 -17.69
CA PRO A 28 -14.48 6.60 -17.56
C PRO A 28 -14.02 5.29 -16.92
N ARG A 29 -14.87 4.72 -16.06
CA ARG A 29 -14.55 3.51 -15.29
C ARG A 29 -14.16 2.33 -16.17
N LYS A 30 -14.80 2.17 -17.33
CA LYS A 30 -14.53 1.08 -18.27
C LYS A 30 -13.10 1.04 -18.79
N ILE A 31 -12.41 2.18 -18.89
CA ILE A 31 -10.98 2.24 -19.27
C ILE A 31 -10.12 1.55 -18.20
N TYR A 32 -10.48 1.67 -16.92
CA TYR A 32 -9.78 0.96 -15.85
C TYR A 32 -10.10 -0.53 -15.84
N ASN A 33 -11.34 -0.90 -16.20
CA ASN A 33 -11.73 -2.30 -16.31
C ASN A 33 -10.99 -3.01 -17.45
N SER A 34 -10.91 -2.41 -18.64
CA SER A 34 -10.23 -2.96 -19.81
C SER A 34 -8.72 -3.04 -19.63
N SER A 35 -8.11 -2.03 -19.00
CA SER A 35 -6.68 -2.00 -18.72
C SER A 35 -6.25 -2.84 -17.51
N SER A 36 -7.19 -3.40 -16.74
CA SER A 36 -6.88 -4.25 -15.59
C SER A 36 -6.37 -5.64 -16.00
N ILE A 37 -5.41 -6.16 -15.25
CA ILE A 37 -4.97 -7.55 -15.39
C ILE A 37 -5.86 -8.44 -14.53
N LYS A 38 -6.43 -9.49 -15.13
CA LYS A 38 -7.15 -10.55 -14.41
C LYS A 38 -6.22 -11.74 -14.19
N GLY A 39 -5.92 -12.01 -12.92
CA GLY A 39 -5.05 -13.09 -12.51
C GLY A 39 -5.57 -14.44 -12.96
N ASN A 40 -4.72 -15.18 -13.66
CA ASN A 40 -5.00 -16.55 -14.09
C ASN A 40 -3.68 -17.32 -14.27
N PRO A 41 -3.70 -18.67 -14.16
CA PRO A 41 -2.48 -19.48 -14.26
C PRO A 41 -1.76 -19.34 -15.61
N GLU A 42 -2.53 -19.20 -16.69
CA GLU A 42 -2.02 -19.18 -18.06
C GLU A 42 -1.68 -17.78 -18.58
N ILE A 43 -1.64 -16.77 -17.69
CA ILE A 43 -1.46 -15.36 -18.09
C ILE A 43 -0.19 -15.18 -18.92
N ALA A 44 -0.30 -14.65 -20.13
CA ALA A 44 0.86 -14.57 -21.02
C ALA A 44 1.58 -13.22 -20.86
N ASN A 45 2.89 -13.20 -21.13
CA ASN A 45 3.71 -11.99 -20.96
C ASN A 45 3.23 -10.84 -21.88
N ASP A 46 2.66 -11.19 -23.02
CA ASP A 46 2.09 -10.25 -23.98
C ASP A 46 0.82 -9.56 -23.48
N GLN A 47 0.01 -10.27 -22.68
CA GLN A 47 -1.15 -9.70 -21.99
C GLN A 47 -0.73 -8.68 -20.93
N VAL A 48 0.36 -8.96 -20.19
CA VAL A 48 0.86 -8.08 -19.13
C VAL A 48 1.63 -6.90 -19.71
N ILE A 49 2.58 -7.14 -20.61
CA ILE A 49 3.58 -6.15 -21.04
C ILE A 49 3.26 -5.58 -22.41
N GLY A 50 3.12 -6.44 -23.43
CA GLY A 50 2.94 -6.02 -24.81
C GLY A 50 3.39 -7.09 -25.80
N ARG A 51 3.10 -6.84 -27.08
CA ARG A 51 3.29 -7.80 -28.17
C ARG A 51 4.08 -7.17 -29.33
N PRO A 52 4.77 -7.96 -30.18
CA PRO A 52 5.38 -7.41 -31.38
C PRO A 52 4.31 -6.91 -32.36
N ASN A 53 4.61 -5.81 -33.05
CA ASN A 53 3.84 -5.39 -34.21
C ASN A 53 4.21 -6.30 -35.39
N LEU A 54 3.34 -7.26 -35.70
CA LEU A 54 3.57 -8.23 -36.77
C LEU A 54 3.76 -7.58 -38.15
N GLY A 55 3.09 -6.45 -38.41
CA GLY A 55 3.21 -5.73 -39.68
C GLY A 55 4.58 -5.09 -39.88
N GLU A 56 5.10 -4.45 -38.84
CA GLU A 56 6.46 -3.86 -38.84
C GLU A 56 7.54 -4.95 -38.79
N LEU A 57 7.29 -6.04 -38.03
CA LEU A 57 8.22 -7.15 -37.91
C LEU A 57 8.46 -7.84 -39.26
N ASN A 58 7.41 -8.01 -40.06
CA ASN A 58 7.53 -8.52 -41.44
C ASN A 58 8.37 -7.61 -42.35
N GLN A 59 8.54 -6.34 -42.00
CA GLN A 59 9.41 -5.38 -42.70
C GLN A 59 10.82 -5.31 -42.08
N GLY A 60 11.15 -6.21 -41.15
CA GLY A 60 12.43 -6.25 -40.43
C GLY A 60 12.54 -5.20 -39.32
N LYS A 61 11.45 -4.56 -38.91
CA LYS A 61 11.43 -3.54 -37.85
C LYS A 61 10.83 -4.11 -36.57
N GLU A 62 11.65 -4.22 -35.53
CA GLU A 62 11.18 -4.61 -34.20
C GLU A 62 10.47 -3.43 -33.52
N LYS A 63 9.14 -3.39 -33.64
CA LYS A 63 8.28 -2.43 -32.93
C LYS A 63 7.37 -3.15 -31.94
N VAL A 64 7.34 -2.69 -30.69
CA VAL A 64 6.46 -3.24 -29.65
C VAL A 64 5.16 -2.45 -29.56
N ILE A 65 4.04 -3.17 -29.46
CA ILE A 65 2.73 -2.66 -29.08
C ILE A 65 2.55 -2.95 -27.59
N TRP A 66 2.72 -1.93 -26.76
CA TRP A 66 2.56 -2.03 -25.31
C TRP A 66 1.11 -2.33 -24.93
N SER A 67 0.92 -3.11 -23.87
CA SER A 67 -0.41 -3.43 -23.35
C SER A 67 -1.07 -2.17 -22.77
N GLU A 68 -2.41 -2.14 -22.77
CA GLU A 68 -3.14 -1.04 -22.13
C GLU A 68 -2.82 -0.95 -20.64
N PHE A 69 -2.58 -2.09 -19.98
CA PHE A 69 -2.13 -2.14 -18.59
C PHE A 69 -0.81 -1.38 -18.39
N VAL A 70 0.17 -1.50 -19.29
CA VAL A 70 1.44 -0.76 -19.19
C VAL A 70 1.25 0.73 -19.44
N LEU A 71 0.31 1.11 -20.30
CA LEU A 71 0.06 2.52 -20.65
C LEU A 71 -0.86 3.25 -19.64
N SER A 72 -1.78 2.54 -18.98
CA SER A 72 -2.80 3.14 -18.11
C SER A 72 -2.26 3.56 -16.74
N ARG A 73 -2.89 4.55 -16.11
CA ARG A 73 -2.62 4.93 -14.70
C ARG A 73 -3.96 5.13 -14.00
N PRO A 74 -4.20 4.48 -12.84
CA PRO A 74 -3.32 3.58 -12.06
C PRO A 74 -3.30 2.13 -12.58
N LYS A 75 -2.41 1.29 -12.01
CA LYS A 75 -2.33 -0.14 -12.34
C LYS A 75 -3.30 -0.95 -11.47
N ILE A 76 -4.11 -1.81 -12.08
CA ILE A 76 -5.06 -2.68 -11.36
C ILE A 76 -4.78 -4.14 -11.71
N VAL A 77 -4.58 -4.97 -10.69
CA VAL A 77 -4.38 -6.42 -10.82
C VAL A 77 -5.42 -7.15 -9.96
N ASP A 78 -6.40 -7.76 -10.62
CA ASP A 78 -7.41 -8.57 -9.95
C ASP A 78 -6.92 -9.99 -9.73
N GLU A 79 -7.22 -10.58 -8.57
CA GLU A 79 -6.84 -11.94 -8.18
C GLU A 79 -5.33 -12.23 -8.37
N ILE A 80 -4.48 -11.34 -7.84
CA ILE A 80 -3.01 -11.43 -8.03
C ILE A 80 -2.42 -12.77 -7.56
N ASN A 81 -3.05 -13.41 -6.58
CA ASN A 81 -2.67 -14.70 -6.03
C ASN A 81 -3.02 -15.90 -6.95
N ARG A 82 -3.63 -15.66 -8.12
CA ARG A 82 -3.80 -16.65 -9.19
C ARG A 82 -2.75 -16.55 -10.29
N ILE A 83 -1.90 -15.52 -10.24
CA ILE A 83 -0.77 -15.37 -11.16
C ILE A 83 0.40 -16.22 -10.64
N PRO A 84 0.97 -17.12 -11.45
CA PRO A 84 2.12 -17.92 -11.04
C PRO A 84 3.32 -17.09 -10.57
N SER A 85 4.04 -17.59 -9.57
CA SER A 85 5.16 -16.89 -8.92
C SER A 85 6.26 -16.42 -9.89
N ASN A 86 6.55 -17.18 -10.95
CA ASN A 86 7.52 -16.79 -11.97
C ASN A 86 7.06 -15.55 -12.77
N LYS A 87 5.76 -15.40 -13.02
CA LYS A 87 5.16 -14.27 -13.73
C LYS A 87 4.91 -13.06 -12.83
N GLN A 88 4.74 -13.27 -11.53
CA GLN A 88 4.69 -12.17 -10.53
C GLN A 88 5.95 -11.29 -10.55
N ASN A 89 7.11 -11.82 -10.96
CA ASN A 89 8.34 -11.05 -11.10
C ASN A 89 8.25 -9.93 -12.15
N LEU A 90 7.38 -10.08 -13.15
CA LEU A 90 7.14 -9.03 -14.15
C LEU A 90 6.45 -7.83 -13.48
N LEU A 91 5.41 -8.09 -12.68
CA LEU A 91 4.73 -7.06 -11.89
C LEU A 91 5.68 -6.43 -10.88
N LEU A 92 6.52 -7.24 -10.23
CA LEU A 92 7.54 -6.75 -9.30
C LEU A 92 8.50 -5.76 -9.96
N THR A 93 8.98 -6.07 -11.17
CA THR A 93 9.90 -5.20 -11.91
C THR A 93 9.24 -3.87 -12.25
N GLY A 94 8.01 -3.91 -12.77
CA GLY A 94 7.22 -2.72 -13.06
C GLY A 94 6.95 -1.88 -11.81
N MET A 95 6.58 -2.50 -10.70
CA MET A 95 6.37 -1.82 -9.40
C MET A 95 7.65 -1.22 -8.80
N GLN A 96 8.83 -1.68 -9.19
CA GLN A 96 10.10 -1.24 -8.62
C GLN A 96 10.76 -0.12 -9.42
N THR A 97 10.66 -0.20 -10.74
CA THR A 97 11.48 0.61 -11.65
C THR A 97 10.67 1.54 -12.53
N ASP A 98 9.34 1.40 -12.53
CA ASP A 98 8.43 2.07 -13.47
C ASP A 98 8.86 1.90 -14.93
N ARG A 99 9.58 0.80 -15.21
CA ARG A 99 10.17 0.50 -16.51
C ARG A 99 9.74 -0.88 -16.97
N TRP A 100 9.25 -0.93 -18.20
CA TRP A 100 8.75 -2.13 -18.86
C TRP A 100 9.64 -2.43 -20.05
N SER A 101 10.08 -3.69 -20.17
CA SER A 101 10.95 -4.12 -21.25
C SER A 101 10.34 -5.33 -21.94
N TYR A 102 10.35 -5.31 -23.27
CA TYR A 102 9.90 -6.41 -24.11
C TYR A 102 10.72 -6.41 -25.41
N LEU A 103 11.28 -7.58 -25.77
CA LEU A 103 12.31 -7.68 -26.81
C LEU A 103 13.45 -6.66 -26.52
N ASN A 104 13.87 -5.89 -27.51
CA ASN A 104 14.87 -4.83 -27.38
C ASN A 104 14.28 -3.44 -27.11
N SER A 105 12.97 -3.35 -26.84
CA SER A 105 12.29 -2.09 -26.54
C SER A 105 12.09 -1.93 -25.04
N THR A 106 12.24 -0.70 -24.56
CA THR A 106 11.98 -0.32 -23.18
C THR A 106 11.08 0.91 -23.14
N LEU A 107 10.10 0.88 -22.24
CA LEU A 107 9.19 1.98 -21.96
C LEU A 107 9.27 2.34 -20.48
N GLU A 108 9.59 3.59 -20.21
CA GLU A 108 9.55 4.18 -18.88
C GLU A 108 8.23 4.92 -18.71
N VAL A 109 7.53 4.66 -17.61
CA VAL A 109 6.26 5.29 -17.25
C VAL A 109 6.44 6.11 -15.98
N GLU A 110 5.55 7.06 -15.75
CA GLU A 110 5.56 7.82 -14.50
C GLU A 110 5.04 6.96 -13.34
N ASP A 111 5.63 7.11 -12.14
CA ASP A 111 5.18 6.43 -10.93
C ASP A 111 3.67 6.61 -10.76
N CYS A 112 3.00 5.52 -10.40
CA CYS A 112 1.54 5.48 -10.35
C CYS A 112 1.05 4.58 -9.23
N PRO A 113 -0.19 4.77 -8.76
CA PRO A 113 -0.77 3.87 -7.78
C PRO A 113 -0.95 2.47 -8.35
N TRP A 114 -0.87 1.49 -7.44
CA TRP A 114 -1.20 0.11 -7.71
C TRP A 114 -2.33 -0.34 -6.81
N PHE A 115 -3.30 -1.01 -7.40
CA PHE A 115 -4.34 -1.74 -6.70
C PHE A 115 -4.23 -3.21 -7.07
N ALA A 116 -4.04 -4.05 -6.07
CA ALA A 116 -4.13 -5.49 -6.26
C ALA A 116 -5.25 -6.06 -5.40
N THR A 117 -5.91 -7.10 -5.86
CA THR A 117 -6.87 -7.86 -5.05
C THR A 117 -6.36 -9.27 -4.85
N ARG A 118 -6.66 -9.87 -3.70
CA ARG A 118 -6.50 -11.30 -3.45
C ARG A 118 -7.72 -11.83 -2.71
N ASN A 119 -8.07 -13.07 -3.00
CA ASN A 119 -9.02 -13.82 -2.20
C ASN A 119 -8.30 -14.54 -1.06
N TYR A 120 -9.03 -14.97 -0.03
CA TYR A 120 -8.48 -15.89 0.96
C TYR A 120 -8.09 -17.22 0.29
N SER A 121 -7.15 -17.95 0.89
CA SER A 121 -6.55 -19.16 0.30
C SER A 121 -7.60 -20.15 -0.19
N ASP A 122 -7.43 -20.63 -1.43
CA ASP A 122 -8.25 -21.64 -2.09
C ASP A 122 -7.35 -22.58 -2.90
N ALA A 123 -7.91 -23.67 -3.42
CA ALA A 123 -7.15 -24.71 -4.13
C ALA A 123 -6.44 -24.23 -5.42
N GLY A 124 -6.76 -23.04 -5.95
CA GLY A 124 -6.17 -22.46 -7.15
C GLY A 124 -5.15 -21.35 -6.89
N ASN A 125 -4.89 -21.01 -5.62
CA ASN A 125 -4.02 -19.90 -5.25
C ASN A 125 -2.55 -20.32 -5.17
N THR A 126 -1.66 -19.56 -5.82
CA THR A 126 -0.20 -19.77 -5.78
C THR A 126 0.48 -18.95 -4.68
N GLY A 127 -0.28 -18.15 -3.93
CA GLY A 127 0.24 -17.16 -2.99
C GLY A 127 0.87 -15.95 -3.69
N ILE A 128 1.35 -14.97 -2.90
CA ILE A 128 2.09 -13.79 -3.39
C ILE A 128 3.53 -13.92 -2.93
N ILE A 129 4.49 -13.75 -3.84
CA ILE A 129 5.91 -13.83 -3.47
C ILE A 129 6.27 -12.74 -2.44
N PRO A 130 7.04 -13.04 -1.37
CA PRO A 130 7.37 -12.06 -0.34
C PRO A 130 7.99 -10.75 -0.87
N PRO A 131 8.88 -10.77 -1.88
CA PRO A 131 9.43 -9.53 -2.45
C PRO A 131 8.38 -8.62 -3.08
N LEU A 132 7.29 -9.17 -3.62
CA LEU A 132 6.16 -8.42 -4.19
C LEU A 132 5.24 -7.93 -3.09
N LEU A 133 4.97 -8.76 -2.08
CA LEU A 133 4.14 -8.40 -0.94
C LEU A 133 4.71 -7.20 -0.17
N ASP A 134 6.04 -7.12 0.00
CA ASP A 134 6.73 -5.98 0.60
C ASP A 134 6.53 -4.65 -0.16
N ARG A 135 6.22 -4.71 -1.47
CA ARG A 135 5.98 -3.52 -2.30
C ARG A 135 4.61 -2.90 -2.12
N PHE A 136 3.66 -3.63 -1.56
CA PHE A 136 2.39 -3.03 -1.15
C PHE A 136 2.62 -2.25 0.14
N GLU A 137 2.33 -0.95 0.10
CA GLU A 137 2.43 -0.05 1.25
C GLU A 137 1.40 -0.48 2.31
N LEU A 138 0.13 -0.60 1.91
CA LEU A 138 -0.96 -1.04 2.79
C LEU A 138 -1.62 -2.30 2.24
N ALA A 139 -2.16 -3.11 3.15
CA ALA A 139 -3.13 -4.14 2.83
C ALA A 139 -4.37 -3.96 3.70
N VAL A 140 -5.56 -4.07 3.11
CA VAL A 140 -6.83 -3.86 3.81
C VAL A 140 -7.78 -5.03 3.54
N GLU A 141 -8.52 -5.41 4.57
CA GLU A 141 -9.57 -6.41 4.45
C GLU A 141 -10.84 -5.76 3.87
N SER A 142 -11.35 -6.31 2.77
CA SER A 142 -12.70 -6.03 2.29
C SER A 142 -13.67 -6.95 3.01
N LYS A 143 -14.61 -6.32 3.73
CA LYS A 143 -15.64 -7.00 4.51
C LYS A 143 -16.98 -6.91 3.83
N SER A 144 -17.88 -7.82 4.21
CA SER A 144 -19.29 -7.70 3.85
C SER A 144 -19.83 -6.36 4.35
N PRO A 145 -20.56 -5.58 3.53
CA PRO A 145 -21.00 -4.24 3.88
C PRO A 145 -22.04 -4.24 5.02
N GLY A 146 -22.59 -5.39 5.39
CA GLY A 146 -23.56 -5.53 6.48
C GLY A 146 -24.98 -5.14 6.08
N LEU A 147 -25.96 -5.50 6.94
CA LEU A 147 -27.38 -5.48 6.59
C LEU A 147 -27.89 -4.09 6.17
N ASN A 148 -27.50 -3.03 6.87
CA ASN A 148 -27.98 -1.68 6.59
C ASN A 148 -27.46 -1.15 5.26
N ASN A 149 -26.21 -1.45 4.91
CA ASN A 149 -25.65 -1.06 3.63
C ASN A 149 -26.22 -1.91 2.48
N PHE A 150 -26.51 -3.19 2.69
CA PHE A 150 -27.25 -3.96 1.69
C PHE A 150 -28.65 -3.40 1.44
N ARG A 151 -29.34 -2.95 2.50
CA ARG A 151 -30.63 -2.28 2.37
C ARG A 151 -30.48 -0.97 1.58
N SER A 152 -29.51 -0.13 1.91
CA SER A 152 -29.28 1.12 1.18
C SER A 152 -28.97 0.87 -0.30
N MET A 153 -28.13 -0.12 -0.62
CA MET A 153 -27.84 -0.54 -2.00
C MET A 153 -29.09 -0.97 -2.78
N ARG A 154 -30.13 -1.50 -2.11
CA ARG A 154 -31.40 -1.85 -2.76
C ARG A 154 -32.23 -0.63 -3.16
N TYR A 155 -32.13 0.46 -2.40
CA TYR A 155 -32.95 1.67 -2.61
C TYR A 155 -32.22 2.75 -3.41
N HIS A 156 -30.90 2.77 -3.42
CA HIS A 156 -30.11 3.72 -4.20
C HIS A 156 -29.75 3.16 -5.56
N LYS A 157 -30.12 3.89 -6.63
CA LYS A 157 -29.64 3.58 -7.99
C LYS A 157 -28.16 3.92 -8.08
N SER A 158 -27.37 3.00 -8.64
CA SER A 158 -25.96 3.26 -8.94
C SER A 158 -25.86 4.37 -9.99
N ILE A 159 -24.95 5.32 -9.76
CA ILE A 159 -24.59 6.33 -10.74
C ILE A 159 -23.53 5.70 -11.65
N SER A 160 -23.80 5.66 -12.95
CA SER A 160 -22.83 5.15 -13.92
C SER A 160 -21.70 6.17 -14.12
N LEU A 161 -20.47 5.70 -13.93
CA LEU A 161 -19.21 6.39 -14.21
C LEU A 161 -18.66 6.05 -15.62
N ASP A 162 -19.54 5.54 -16.48
CA ASP A 162 -19.19 5.20 -17.86
C ASP A 162 -19.59 6.36 -18.78
N SER A 163 -18.88 6.50 -19.90
CA SER A 163 -19.18 7.49 -20.94
C SER A 163 -18.62 6.99 -22.27
N LYS A 164 -19.49 6.42 -23.10
CA LYS A 164 -19.08 5.82 -24.36
C LYS A 164 -18.34 6.80 -25.27
N ASP A 165 -18.83 8.03 -25.40
CA ASP A 165 -18.19 9.03 -26.26
C ASP A 165 -16.76 9.38 -25.81
N LEU A 166 -16.53 9.46 -24.48
CA LEU A 166 -15.20 9.73 -23.93
C LEU A 166 -14.30 8.49 -23.93
N GLU A 167 -14.88 7.29 -23.79
CA GLU A 167 -14.19 6.02 -23.99
C GLU A 167 -13.68 5.91 -25.44
N ASP A 168 -14.55 6.14 -26.42
CA ASP A 168 -14.22 6.11 -27.84
C ASP A 168 -13.15 7.18 -28.17
N ALA A 169 -13.27 8.39 -27.63
CA ALA A 169 -12.26 9.44 -27.80
C ALA A 169 -10.89 9.07 -27.19
N TYR A 170 -10.88 8.41 -26.04
CA TYR A 170 -9.65 7.93 -25.40
C TYR A 170 -8.96 6.84 -26.23
N TYR A 171 -9.72 5.88 -26.76
CA TYR A 171 -9.16 4.81 -27.59
C TYR A 171 -8.70 5.31 -28.95
N ASP A 172 -9.41 6.28 -29.55
CA ASP A 172 -8.95 6.96 -30.76
C ASP A 172 -7.62 7.66 -30.49
N LEU A 173 -7.50 8.40 -29.38
CA LEU A 173 -6.25 9.05 -28.97
C LEU A 173 -5.09 8.04 -28.81
N LEU A 174 -5.30 6.91 -28.15
CA LEU A 174 -4.28 5.85 -27.99
C LEU A 174 -3.84 5.23 -29.32
N SER A 175 -4.72 5.19 -30.33
CA SER A 175 -4.42 4.59 -31.62
C SER A 175 -3.50 5.44 -32.51
N ARG A 176 -3.39 6.75 -32.23
CA ARG A 176 -2.64 7.72 -33.03
C ARG A 176 -1.15 7.65 -32.76
N GLN A 177 -0.39 7.09 -33.72
CA GLN A 177 1.05 6.81 -33.55
C GLN A 177 1.99 8.01 -33.73
N HIS A 178 1.49 9.17 -34.17
CA HIS A 178 2.31 10.31 -34.58
C HIS A 178 2.21 11.54 -33.67
N LEU A 179 1.50 11.42 -32.54
CA LEU A 179 1.38 12.53 -31.59
C LEU A 179 2.67 12.71 -30.81
N THR A 180 3.09 13.95 -30.65
CA THR A 180 4.11 14.32 -29.67
C THR A 180 3.55 14.11 -28.25
N LYS A 181 4.42 13.93 -27.26
CA LYS A 181 4.01 13.81 -25.84
C LYS A 181 3.16 15.02 -25.39
N LYS A 182 3.45 16.21 -25.91
CA LYS A 182 2.73 17.43 -25.60
C LYS A 182 1.29 17.39 -26.15
N GLU A 183 1.13 17.08 -27.43
CA GLU A 183 -0.19 16.98 -28.08
C GLU A 183 -1.05 15.89 -27.40
N PHE A 184 -0.47 14.72 -27.13
CA PHE A 184 -1.15 13.64 -26.43
C PHE A 184 -1.68 14.10 -25.05
N ASN A 185 -0.84 14.78 -24.26
CA ASN A 185 -1.22 15.27 -22.94
C ASN A 185 -2.29 16.37 -23.00
N GLU A 186 -2.23 17.25 -24.01
CA GLU A 186 -3.23 18.30 -24.22
C GLU A 186 -4.60 17.71 -24.55
N GLU A 187 -4.67 16.75 -25.49
CA GLU A 187 -5.90 16.04 -25.86
C GLU A 187 -6.44 15.19 -24.70
N LEU A 188 -5.58 14.43 -24.01
CA LEU A 188 -5.97 13.67 -22.83
C LEU A 188 -6.52 14.60 -21.73
N GLY A 189 -5.92 15.78 -21.58
CA GLY A 189 -6.40 16.81 -20.66
C GLY A 189 -7.80 17.33 -21.01
N GLN A 190 -8.15 17.40 -22.29
CA GLN A 190 -9.51 17.77 -22.73
C GLN A 190 -10.52 16.68 -22.36
N ILE A 191 -10.19 15.40 -22.62
CA ILE A 191 -11.03 14.25 -22.23
C ILE A 191 -11.26 14.26 -20.72
N LYS A 192 -10.20 14.44 -19.92
CA LYS A 192 -10.30 14.51 -18.45
C LYS A 192 -11.18 15.66 -17.95
N ARG A 193 -11.06 16.85 -18.54
CA ARG A 193 -11.90 18.01 -18.18
C ARG A 193 -13.37 17.78 -18.52
N ALA A 194 -13.66 17.22 -19.69
CA ALA A 194 -15.01 16.86 -20.09
C ALA A 194 -15.60 15.79 -19.16
N TYR A 195 -14.83 14.75 -18.85
CA TYR A 195 -15.23 13.71 -17.90
C TYR A 195 -15.52 14.25 -16.51
N LYS A 196 -14.65 15.15 -16.00
CA LYS A 196 -14.83 15.82 -14.72
C LYS A 196 -16.19 16.52 -14.68
N SER A 197 -16.46 17.43 -15.62
CA SER A 197 -17.70 18.21 -15.67
C SER A 197 -18.95 17.33 -15.70
N ILE A 198 -18.95 16.26 -16.52
CA ILE A 198 -20.06 15.31 -16.58
C ILE A 198 -20.25 14.58 -15.25
N THR A 199 -19.15 14.12 -14.64
CA THR A 199 -19.21 13.34 -13.39
C THR A 199 -19.65 14.20 -12.21
N GLU A 200 -19.15 15.44 -12.10
CA GLU A 200 -19.58 16.40 -11.06
C GLU A 200 -21.08 16.71 -11.21
N SER A 201 -21.56 16.93 -12.44
CA SER A 201 -22.99 17.14 -12.69
C SER A 201 -23.86 15.93 -12.34
N LYS A 202 -23.38 14.70 -12.55
CA LYS A 202 -24.11 13.46 -12.25
C LYS A 202 -24.11 13.12 -10.76
N THR A 203 -23.00 13.37 -10.07
CA THR A 203 -22.75 12.89 -8.70
C THR A 203 -22.95 13.96 -7.64
N GLY A 204 -22.85 15.24 -8.01
CA GLY A 204 -22.81 16.36 -7.07
C GLY A 204 -21.51 16.46 -6.27
N LEU A 205 -20.50 15.65 -6.59
CA LEU A 205 -19.18 15.69 -5.96
C LEU A 205 -18.32 16.77 -6.60
N GLU A 206 -17.45 17.39 -5.81
CA GLU A 206 -16.33 18.18 -6.29
C GLU A 206 -15.13 17.24 -6.46
N LEU A 207 -14.61 17.11 -7.69
CA LEU A 207 -13.53 16.19 -7.99
C LEU A 207 -12.18 16.90 -7.98
N PHE A 208 -11.17 16.21 -7.45
CA PHE A 208 -9.80 16.69 -7.43
C PHE A 208 -9.18 16.71 -8.82
N THR A 209 -8.37 17.74 -9.06
CA THR A 209 -7.46 17.84 -10.20
C THR A 209 -6.05 17.40 -9.79
N GLU A 210 -5.17 17.22 -10.77
CA GLU A 210 -3.76 16.92 -10.51
C GLU A 210 -3.07 18.00 -9.67
N ARG A 211 -3.47 19.27 -9.84
CA ARG A 211 -2.99 20.38 -9.01
C ARG A 211 -3.41 20.21 -7.55
N ASP A 212 -4.66 19.83 -7.31
CA ASP A 212 -5.18 19.63 -5.95
C ASP A 212 -4.46 18.47 -5.27
N LEU A 213 -4.26 17.35 -5.98
CA LEU A 213 -3.51 16.20 -5.46
C LEU A 213 -2.07 16.56 -5.11
N ASN A 214 -1.40 17.37 -5.92
CA ASN A 214 -0.04 17.84 -5.64
C ASN A 214 -0.01 18.75 -4.40
N GLN A 215 -0.98 19.65 -4.26
CA GLN A 215 -1.09 20.50 -3.07
C GLN A 215 -1.33 19.66 -1.80
N ILE A 216 -2.26 18.70 -1.84
CA ILE A 216 -2.54 17.79 -0.73
C ILE A 216 -1.27 17.04 -0.32
N ASN A 217 -0.47 16.56 -1.28
CA ASN A 217 0.77 15.86 -0.97
C ASN A 217 1.79 16.76 -0.24
N GLU A 218 1.91 18.03 -0.60
CA GLU A 218 2.78 18.98 0.10
C GLU A 218 2.26 19.31 1.50
N GLU A 219 0.95 19.49 1.66
CA GLU A 219 0.32 19.68 2.97
C GLU A 219 0.56 18.49 3.90
N VAL A 220 0.34 17.26 3.41
CA VAL A 220 0.58 16.02 4.16
C VAL A 220 2.05 15.90 4.59
N LYS A 221 3.01 16.21 3.71
CA LYS A 221 4.45 16.17 4.04
C LYS A 221 4.81 17.13 5.17
N SER A 222 4.14 18.27 5.27
CA SER A 222 4.40 19.29 6.28
C SER A 222 3.90 18.93 7.69
N ILE A 223 3.00 17.95 7.81
CA ILE A 223 2.49 17.51 9.12
C ILE A 223 3.58 16.79 9.88
N GLU A 224 3.87 17.27 11.08
CA GLU A 224 4.83 16.65 11.99
C GLU A 224 4.12 15.76 13.02
N PHE A 225 4.90 14.87 13.62
CA PHE A 225 4.47 14.09 14.77
C PHE A 225 4.53 14.95 16.04
N ASP A 226 3.59 14.73 16.96
CA ASP A 226 3.81 15.21 18.33
C ASP A 226 4.92 14.39 19.02
N GLN A 227 5.42 14.88 20.15
CA GLN A 227 6.55 14.26 20.83
C GLN A 227 6.23 12.82 21.28
N ASP A 228 5.06 12.60 21.88
CA ASP A 228 4.69 11.29 22.42
C ASP A 228 4.42 10.26 21.30
N SER A 229 4.02 10.73 20.11
CA SER A 229 3.80 9.93 18.91
C SER A 229 5.10 9.57 18.23
N ASN A 230 6.08 10.49 18.17
CA ASN A 230 7.45 10.15 17.78
C ASN A 230 8.02 9.04 18.67
N PHE A 231 7.82 9.16 19.99
CA PHE A 231 8.25 8.12 20.92
C PHE A 231 7.57 6.77 20.71
N LEU A 232 6.28 6.74 20.36
CA LEU A 232 5.60 5.50 20.01
C LEU A 232 6.16 4.91 18.71
N PHE A 233 6.40 5.75 17.70
CA PHE A 233 6.97 5.35 16.43
C PHE A 233 8.35 4.69 16.62
N ASP A 234 9.23 5.29 17.43
CA ASP A 234 10.56 4.74 17.75
C ASP A 234 10.46 3.36 18.44
N VAL A 235 9.52 3.18 19.37
CA VAL A 235 9.32 1.90 20.07
C VAL A 235 8.76 0.85 19.12
N ILE A 236 7.80 1.18 18.25
CA ILE A 236 7.28 0.26 17.22
C ILE A 236 8.41 -0.26 16.34
N ILE A 237 9.26 0.64 15.83
CA ILE A 237 10.37 0.29 14.92
C ILE A 237 11.40 -0.59 15.65
N SER A 238 11.83 -0.15 16.83
CA SER A 238 12.91 -0.82 17.58
C SER A 238 12.49 -2.18 18.11
N GLU A 239 11.25 -2.35 18.61
CA GLU A 239 10.77 -3.65 19.11
C GLU A 239 10.49 -4.65 18.00
N LEU A 240 9.95 -4.22 16.86
CA LEU A 240 9.65 -5.12 15.76
C LEU A 240 10.91 -5.52 14.99
N GLY A 241 11.91 -4.62 14.90
CA GLY A 241 13.12 -4.81 14.09
C GLY A 241 14.31 -5.39 14.85
N SER A 242 14.21 -5.48 16.17
CA SER A 242 15.28 -6.02 17.02
C SER A 242 14.81 -7.18 17.89
N CYS A 243 15.61 -8.23 17.93
CA CYS A 243 15.61 -9.24 18.98
C CYS A 243 16.36 -8.72 20.21
N GLN A 244 15.78 -8.84 21.40
CA GLN A 244 16.45 -8.42 22.64
C GLN A 244 17.70 -9.22 22.97
N LEU A 245 17.72 -10.50 22.57
CA LEU A 245 18.84 -11.39 22.84
C LEU A 245 19.96 -11.24 21.80
N PHE A 246 19.60 -11.12 20.52
CA PHE A 246 20.55 -11.24 19.41
C PHE A 246 20.78 -9.95 18.61
N GLY A 247 20.12 -8.84 18.98
CA GLY A 247 20.21 -7.58 18.24
C GLY A 247 19.30 -7.59 17.01
N GLN A 248 19.79 -7.14 15.85
CA GLN A 248 18.95 -7.05 14.64
C GLN A 248 18.26 -8.38 14.31
N LYS A 249 16.98 -8.31 14.01
CA LYS A 249 16.15 -9.48 13.77
C LYS A 249 16.42 -10.08 12.39
N ARG A 250 16.37 -11.41 12.29
CA ARG A 250 16.61 -12.14 11.05
C ARG A 250 15.65 -13.32 10.95
N THR A 251 15.08 -13.54 9.76
CA THR A 251 14.10 -14.61 9.53
C THR A 251 14.69 -16.00 9.67
N ASN A 252 16.01 -16.17 9.49
CA ASN A 252 16.71 -17.44 9.64
C ASN A 252 17.25 -17.68 11.06
N GLN A 253 16.77 -16.91 12.05
CA GLN A 253 17.21 -17.00 13.42
C GLN A 253 16.04 -17.34 14.33
N ASP A 254 16.07 -18.56 14.88
CA ASP A 254 15.03 -19.06 15.76
C ASP A 254 15.11 -18.41 17.14
N CYS A 255 13.95 -18.12 17.72
CA CYS A 255 13.84 -17.65 19.09
C CYS A 255 13.93 -18.85 20.05
N PRO A 256 14.84 -18.85 21.05
CA PRO A 256 14.90 -19.89 22.06
C PRO A 256 13.57 -20.04 22.81
N THR A 257 13.25 -21.27 23.21
CA THR A 257 12.02 -21.59 23.96
C THR A 257 12.02 -21.01 25.37
N ASP A 258 13.20 -20.86 25.97
CA ASP A 258 13.44 -20.32 27.32
C ASP A 258 13.79 -18.82 27.33
N CYS A 259 13.50 -18.10 26.24
CA CYS A 259 13.82 -16.68 26.12
C CYS A 259 13.09 -15.83 27.17
N HIS A 260 13.86 -15.16 28.05
CA HIS A 260 13.34 -14.27 29.09
C HIS A 260 12.63 -13.00 28.57
N PHE A 261 12.77 -12.68 27.28
CA PHE A 261 12.14 -11.54 26.63
C PHE A 261 10.76 -11.86 26.04
N SER A 262 10.03 -12.81 26.65
CA SER A 262 8.71 -13.27 26.21
C SER A 262 7.67 -12.17 26.08
N ASN A 263 7.81 -11.11 26.89
CA ASN A 263 6.89 -9.97 26.86
C ASN A 263 7.10 -9.05 25.66
N TYR A 264 8.20 -9.12 24.91
CA TYR A 264 8.50 -8.20 23.81
C TYR A 264 7.88 -8.64 22.48
N ALA A 265 7.61 -7.68 21.59
CA ALA A 265 7.06 -7.99 20.25
C ALA A 265 7.99 -8.91 19.42
N CYS A 266 9.30 -8.87 19.70
CA CYS A 266 10.27 -9.75 19.07
C CYS A 266 10.07 -11.24 19.38
N ASN A 267 9.37 -11.58 20.47
CA ASN A 267 9.06 -12.97 20.80
C ASN A 267 7.92 -13.53 19.93
N VAL A 268 6.97 -12.69 19.50
CA VAL A 268 5.77 -13.12 18.75
C VAL A 268 5.90 -12.95 17.24
N VAL A 269 6.65 -11.95 16.78
CA VAL A 269 6.95 -11.74 15.36
C VAL A 269 8.24 -12.48 15.01
N GLN A 270 8.30 -13.19 13.87
CA GLN A 270 9.43 -14.05 13.49
C GLN A 270 10.44 -13.37 12.54
N ASN A 271 9.98 -12.48 11.66
CA ASN A 271 10.86 -11.77 10.72
C ASN A 271 11.05 -10.30 11.08
N ASP A 272 12.01 -9.68 10.41
CA ASP A 272 12.16 -8.22 10.35
C ASP A 272 11.21 -7.63 9.31
N PHE A 273 10.95 -6.32 9.41
CA PHE A 273 10.18 -5.55 8.43
C PHE A 273 11.11 -4.63 7.62
N SER A 274 10.70 -4.25 6.41
CA SER A 274 11.55 -3.39 5.57
C SER A 274 11.48 -1.92 5.98
N THR A 275 12.52 -1.15 5.64
CA THR A 275 12.51 0.32 5.78
C THR A 275 11.34 0.98 5.06
N ARG A 276 10.76 0.34 4.03
CA ARG A 276 9.55 0.81 3.34
C ARG A 276 8.35 0.84 4.26
N THR A 277 8.26 -0.09 5.20
CA THR A 277 7.17 -0.11 6.19
C THR A 277 7.28 1.07 7.15
N VAL A 278 8.49 1.47 7.54
CA VAL A 278 8.71 2.70 8.34
C VAL A 278 8.17 3.93 7.60
N LEU A 279 8.59 4.10 6.35
CA LEU A 279 8.15 5.22 5.50
C LEU A 279 6.63 5.18 5.23
N THR A 280 6.06 3.98 5.12
CA THR A 280 4.62 3.79 4.97
C THR A 280 3.87 4.28 6.20
N ILE A 281 4.29 3.85 7.40
CA ILE A 281 3.64 4.25 8.64
C ILE A 281 3.72 5.77 8.81
N ASP A 282 4.90 6.38 8.58
CA ASP A 282 5.06 7.85 8.61
C ASP A 282 4.09 8.55 7.65
N LYS A 283 4.14 8.20 6.37
CA LYS A 283 3.34 8.82 5.31
C LYS A 283 1.85 8.70 5.57
N TYR A 284 1.36 7.51 5.89
CA TYR A 284 -0.07 7.26 6.04
C TYR A 284 -0.62 7.75 7.38
N SER A 285 0.20 7.83 8.44
CA SER A 285 -0.21 8.49 9.68
C SER A 285 -0.35 10.00 9.51
N LYS A 286 0.55 10.65 8.75
CA LYS A 286 0.39 12.06 8.33
C LYS A 286 -0.85 12.26 7.47
N MET A 287 -1.08 11.38 6.50
CA MET A 287 -2.26 11.46 5.63
C MET A 287 -3.56 11.30 6.42
N LEU A 288 -3.61 10.38 7.39
CA LEU A 288 -4.79 10.23 8.24
C LEU A 288 -5.03 11.45 9.13
N ALA A 289 -3.96 12.02 9.71
CA ALA A 289 -4.06 13.27 10.46
C ALA A 289 -4.58 14.42 9.60
N TRP A 290 -4.12 14.54 8.34
CA TRP A 290 -4.60 15.53 7.38
C TRP A 290 -6.11 15.35 7.08
N ILE A 291 -6.55 14.13 6.78
CA ILE A 291 -7.96 13.81 6.52
C ILE A 291 -8.84 14.18 7.72
N GLU A 292 -8.34 14.03 8.94
CA GLU A 292 -9.05 14.36 10.18
C GLU A 292 -8.90 15.83 10.60
N GLY A 293 -8.25 16.67 9.78
CA GLY A 293 -8.04 18.09 10.05
C GLY A 293 -7.09 18.36 11.23
N LYS A 294 -6.23 17.40 11.57
CA LYS A 294 -5.28 17.50 12.67
C LYS A 294 -4.00 18.17 12.21
N LYS A 295 -3.43 19.03 13.07
CA LYS A 295 -2.17 19.73 12.80
C LYS A 295 -0.92 18.89 13.02
N ARG A 296 -1.05 17.79 13.78
CA ARG A 296 0.04 16.89 14.13
C ARG A 296 -0.45 15.45 14.13
N VAL A 297 0.48 14.52 13.88
CA VAL A 297 0.23 13.10 14.06
C VAL A 297 0.23 12.78 15.56
N GLU A 298 -0.95 12.39 16.05
CA GLU A 298 -1.20 11.78 17.36
C GLU A 298 -1.05 10.24 17.32
N LYS A 299 -0.86 9.60 18.48
CA LYS A 299 -0.68 8.13 18.62
C LYS A 299 -1.80 7.32 18.00
N THR A 300 -3.04 7.82 18.08
CA THR A 300 -4.23 7.18 17.52
C THR A 300 -4.09 6.94 16.01
N HIS A 301 -3.44 7.85 15.27
CA HIS A 301 -3.18 7.66 13.84
C HIS A 301 -2.15 6.56 13.59
N LEU A 302 -1.08 6.48 14.39
CA LEU A 302 -0.09 5.40 14.31
C LEU A 302 -0.73 4.05 14.55
N LYS A 303 -1.53 3.92 15.61
CA LYS A 303 -2.23 2.69 15.96
C LYS A 303 -3.21 2.22 14.90
N ARG A 304 -3.84 3.15 14.18
CA ARG A 304 -4.78 2.83 13.12
C ARG A 304 -4.07 2.42 11.83
N ILE A 305 -2.93 3.02 11.51
CA ILE A 305 -2.19 2.76 10.26
C ILE A 305 -1.24 1.57 10.37
N ALA A 306 -0.50 1.45 11.48
CA ALA A 306 0.55 0.45 11.62
C ALA A 306 0.05 -0.99 11.35
N PRO A 307 -1.12 -1.44 11.85
CA PRO A 307 -1.62 -2.77 11.56
C PRO A 307 -1.78 -3.04 10.06
N PHE A 308 -2.34 -2.11 9.29
CA PHE A 308 -2.55 -2.26 7.84
C PHE A 308 -1.25 -2.14 7.02
N ALA A 309 -0.21 -1.53 7.58
CA ALA A 309 1.12 -1.48 6.98
C ALA A 309 1.95 -2.75 7.26
N LEU A 310 1.64 -3.47 8.35
CA LEU A 310 2.46 -4.55 8.90
C LEU A 310 1.91 -5.95 8.64
N TRP A 311 0.59 -6.17 8.78
CA TRP A 311 0.03 -7.53 8.89
C TRP A 311 0.33 -8.43 7.69
N HIS A 312 0.49 -7.87 6.49
CA HIS A 312 0.85 -8.60 5.28
C HIS A 312 2.36 -8.79 5.11
N LYS A 313 3.18 -8.17 5.96
CA LYS A 313 4.66 -8.20 5.88
C LYS A 313 5.31 -8.91 7.07
N ILE A 314 4.64 -8.96 8.21
CA ILE A 314 5.13 -9.65 9.39
C ILE A 314 4.58 -11.08 9.44
N LYS A 315 5.43 -12.00 9.91
CA LYS A 315 5.11 -13.39 10.19
C LYS A 315 4.96 -13.54 11.68
N VAL A 316 3.73 -13.79 12.11
CA VAL A 316 3.39 -13.99 13.52
C VAL A 316 3.50 -15.48 13.84
N LYS A 317 4.01 -15.81 15.03
CA LYS A 317 4.07 -17.20 15.54
C LYS A 317 2.69 -17.85 15.57
N GLU A 318 2.64 -19.13 15.19
CA GLU A 318 1.39 -19.90 15.14
C GLU A 318 0.71 -19.99 16.51
N GLU A 319 1.49 -20.12 17.58
CA GLU A 319 0.97 -20.20 18.95
C GLU A 319 0.20 -18.93 19.34
N TYR A 320 0.71 -17.76 18.94
CA TYR A 320 0.07 -16.48 19.21
C TYR A 320 -1.18 -16.28 18.33
N LEU A 321 -1.14 -16.73 17.08
CA LEU A 321 -2.31 -16.73 16.21
C LEU A 321 -3.42 -17.64 16.75
N GLN A 322 -3.06 -18.79 17.32
CA GLN A 322 -4.00 -19.71 17.94
C GLN A 322 -4.69 -19.06 19.15
N GLU A 323 -3.93 -18.43 20.06
CA GLU A 323 -4.49 -17.71 21.22
C GLU A 323 -5.51 -16.63 20.81
N ILE A 324 -5.21 -15.90 19.73
CA ILE A 324 -6.12 -14.85 19.22
C ILE A 324 -7.32 -15.45 18.50
N SER A 325 -7.17 -16.62 17.89
CA SER A 325 -8.24 -17.30 17.16
C SER A 325 -9.42 -17.72 18.04
N GLU A 326 -9.16 -17.94 19.33
CA GLU A 326 -10.16 -18.32 20.33
C GLU A 326 -11.01 -17.13 20.80
N GLN A 327 -10.65 -15.91 20.39
CA GLN A 327 -11.30 -14.68 20.82
C GLN A 327 -12.20 -14.13 19.71
N LYS A 328 -13.29 -13.46 20.11
CA LYS A 328 -14.14 -12.74 19.16
C LYS A 328 -13.33 -11.60 18.52
N ARG A 329 -13.39 -11.50 17.19
CA ARG A 329 -12.66 -10.51 16.39
C ARG A 329 -13.56 -9.91 15.31
N GLU A 330 -13.23 -8.69 14.89
CA GLU A 330 -13.92 -8.01 13.79
C GLU A 330 -13.15 -8.12 12.47
N ASP A 331 -11.82 -8.24 12.52
CA ASP A 331 -10.94 -8.36 11.35
C ASP A 331 -10.42 -9.78 11.17
N ALA A 332 -9.78 -10.02 10.02
CA ALA A 332 -8.94 -11.18 9.77
C ALA A 332 -7.95 -11.43 10.90
N LEU A 333 -7.63 -12.71 11.14
CA LEU A 333 -6.82 -13.15 12.27
C LEU A 333 -5.47 -12.42 12.35
N GLU A 334 -4.78 -12.27 11.22
CA GLU A 334 -3.48 -11.63 11.13
C GLU A 334 -3.55 -10.11 11.38
N VAL A 335 -4.63 -9.46 10.94
CA VAL A 335 -4.88 -8.04 11.20
C VAL A 335 -5.12 -7.83 12.69
N GLU A 336 -5.99 -8.64 13.30
CA GLU A 336 -6.30 -8.59 14.74
C GLU A 336 -5.05 -8.87 15.58
N ALA A 337 -4.24 -9.86 15.19
CA ALA A 337 -2.96 -10.14 15.85
C ALA A 337 -2.00 -8.96 15.79
N THR A 338 -1.90 -8.32 14.63
CA THR A 338 -1.04 -7.15 14.48
C THR A 338 -1.56 -5.97 15.32
N LYS A 339 -2.87 -5.75 15.40
CA LYS A 339 -3.47 -4.72 16.28
C LYS A 339 -3.08 -4.93 17.74
N LYS A 340 -3.24 -6.15 18.25
CA LYS A 340 -2.86 -6.50 19.63
C LYS A 340 -1.37 -6.30 19.90
N ILE A 341 -0.51 -6.68 18.96
CA ILE A 341 0.93 -6.44 19.08
C ILE A 341 1.23 -4.94 19.22
N ILE A 342 0.59 -4.09 18.40
CA ILE A 342 0.76 -2.63 18.48
C ILE A 342 0.21 -2.07 19.80
N ASP A 343 -0.92 -2.59 20.30
CA ASP A 343 -1.47 -2.19 21.60
C ASP A 343 -0.53 -2.55 22.77
N GLU A 344 0.08 -3.75 22.75
CA GLU A 344 1.07 -4.14 23.77
C GLU A 344 2.34 -3.29 23.72
N ILE A 345 2.78 -2.92 22.50
CA ILE A 345 3.89 -1.98 22.31
C ILE A 345 3.55 -0.60 22.90
N GLU A 346 2.34 -0.07 22.66
CA GLU A 346 1.94 1.21 23.23
C GLU A 346 1.87 1.16 24.77
N LYS A 347 1.31 0.09 25.34
CA LYS A 347 1.26 -0.10 26.80
C LYS A 347 2.66 -0.11 27.41
N ARG A 348 3.64 -0.73 26.74
CA ARG A 348 5.04 -0.67 27.14
C ARG A 348 5.60 0.74 27.00
N GLN A 349 5.37 1.39 25.86
CA GLN A 349 5.84 2.74 25.59
C GLN A 349 5.38 3.74 26.64
N HIS A 350 4.15 3.62 27.15
CA HIS A 350 3.65 4.48 28.21
C HIS A 350 4.57 4.55 29.44
N LYS A 351 5.22 3.42 29.80
CA LYS A 351 6.18 3.34 30.91
C LYS A 351 7.55 3.95 30.56
N LEU A 352 7.88 4.07 29.28
CA LEU A 352 9.16 4.57 28.78
C LEU A 352 9.16 6.09 28.56
N ILE A 353 7.98 6.71 28.39
CA ILE A 353 7.84 8.16 28.10
C ILE A 353 8.72 9.05 28.98
N PRO A 354 8.75 8.90 30.34
CA PRO A 354 9.57 9.79 31.16
C PRO A 354 11.05 9.73 30.81
N LYS A 355 11.55 8.54 30.45
CA LYS A 355 12.95 8.31 30.08
C LYS A 355 13.24 8.76 28.66
N GLN A 356 12.32 8.55 27.71
CA GLN A 356 12.44 9.10 26.36
C GLN A 356 12.46 10.64 26.39
N LYS A 357 11.62 11.28 27.22
CA LYS A 357 11.66 12.73 27.46
C LYS A 357 12.98 13.18 28.05
N GLU A 358 13.50 12.48 29.08
CA GLU A 358 14.82 12.78 29.66
C GLU A 358 15.93 12.72 28.61
N VAL A 359 15.95 11.67 27.77
CA VAL A 359 16.95 11.54 26.69
C VAL A 359 16.86 12.71 25.70
N VAL A 360 15.68 12.98 25.15
CA VAL A 360 15.50 14.06 24.16
C VAL A 360 15.80 15.44 24.74
N GLN A 361 15.38 15.72 25.98
CA GLN A 361 15.69 16.99 26.64
C GLN A 361 17.20 17.21 26.82
N ASN A 362 17.94 16.15 27.18
CA ASN A 362 19.39 16.23 27.31
C ASN A 362 20.08 16.43 25.95
N ILE A 363 19.57 15.82 24.88
CA ILE A 363 20.08 16.05 23.51
C ILE A 363 19.84 17.51 23.08
N ILE A 364 18.62 18.03 23.27
CA ILE A 364 18.27 19.43 22.94
C ILE A 364 19.11 20.42 23.73
N SER A 365 19.46 20.09 24.99
CA SER A 365 20.27 20.94 25.86
C SER A 365 21.78 20.71 25.70
N GLU A 366 22.22 20.01 24.64
CA GLU A 366 23.61 19.67 24.34
C GLU A 366 24.34 18.86 25.43
N ASN A 367 23.60 18.25 26.37
CA ASN A 367 24.13 17.36 27.39
C ASN A 367 24.15 15.90 26.92
N VAL A 368 24.90 15.65 25.86
CA VAL A 368 24.93 14.35 25.16
C VAL A 368 25.40 13.22 26.08
N GLN A 369 26.37 13.48 26.97
CA GLN A 369 26.86 12.46 27.90
C GLN A 369 25.76 11.97 28.84
N ARG A 370 24.92 12.88 29.35
CA ARG A 370 23.78 12.50 30.20
C ARG A 370 22.75 11.69 29.43
N ALA A 371 22.46 12.06 28.17
CA ALA A 371 21.57 11.28 27.32
C ALA A 371 22.08 9.84 27.13
N ILE A 372 23.39 9.68 26.87
CA ILE A 372 24.06 8.38 26.76
C ILE A 372 23.91 7.58 28.06
N ASP A 373 24.17 8.21 29.21
CA ASP A 373 24.11 7.54 30.51
C ASP A 373 22.69 7.06 30.85
N VAL A 374 21.66 7.84 30.50
CA VAL A 374 20.26 7.45 30.67
C VAL A 374 19.95 6.26 29.76
N SER A 375 20.31 6.33 28.48
CA SER A 375 20.05 5.24 27.53
C SER A 375 20.73 3.93 27.92
N LYS A 376 21.99 3.98 28.39
CA LYS A 376 22.74 2.78 28.84
C LYS A 376 22.12 2.08 30.06
N ARG A 377 21.37 2.80 30.89
CA ARG A 377 20.70 2.24 32.08
C ARG A 377 19.37 1.55 31.73
N MET A 378 18.83 1.80 30.54
CA MET A 378 17.54 1.26 30.13
C MET A 378 17.73 -0.03 29.34
N ASP A 379 17.12 -1.11 29.81
CA ASP A 379 17.13 -2.39 29.09
C ASP A 379 15.92 -2.50 28.15
N HIS A 380 15.92 -1.65 27.11
CA HIS A 380 14.90 -1.65 26.06
C HIS A 380 15.55 -1.26 24.72
N PRO A 381 15.16 -1.87 23.58
CA PRO A 381 15.86 -1.71 22.30
C PRO A 381 15.89 -0.27 21.82
N VAL A 382 14.80 0.49 22.03
CA VAL A 382 14.73 1.90 21.64
C VAL A 382 15.90 2.75 22.16
N PHE A 383 16.36 2.50 23.39
CA PHE A 383 17.47 3.26 23.96
C PHE A 383 18.82 2.80 23.44
N LYS A 384 18.94 1.54 23.00
CA LYS A 384 20.12 1.06 22.27
C LYS A 384 20.21 1.72 20.89
N GLU A 385 19.08 1.96 20.23
CA GLU A 385 19.03 2.70 18.97
C GLU A 385 19.37 4.18 19.15
N TYR A 386 18.92 4.84 20.23
CA TYR A 386 19.32 6.23 20.53
C TYR A 386 20.82 6.42 20.81
N LEU A 387 21.59 5.34 20.98
CA LEU A 387 23.05 5.38 21.20
C LEU A 387 23.85 5.24 19.90
N LYS A 388 23.22 4.82 18.81
CA LYS A 388 23.86 4.74 17.48
C LYS A 388 23.78 6.09 16.80
#